data_AF-A0A235ITL5-F1
#
_entry.id   AF-A0A235ITL5-F1
#
_cell.length_a   1.000
_cell.length_b   1.000
_cell.length_c   1.000
_cell.angle_alpha   90.00
_cell.angle_beta   90.00
_cell.angle_gamma   90.00
#
_symmetry.space_group_name_H-M   'P 1'
#
loop_
_entity.id
_entity.type
_entity.pdbx_description
1 polymer ?
#
loop_
_entity_poly.entity_id
_entity_poly.type
_entity_poly.pdbx_seq_one_letter_code
_entity_poly.pdbx_strand_id
1 'polypeptide(L)' 'MPRKKLDRKKDYIQIVIEPDDKAAFEAWCIANNITMSEIIRKEISPYVVKGKKLLSEQS' A
#
# COMPACT_ATOMS: atom_id res chain seq x y z
N MET A 1 -32.65 -5.78 -4.03
CA MET A 1 -31.66 -6.23 -5.03
C MET A 1 -30.32 -6.48 -4.33
N PRO A 2 -29.77 -7.70 -4.37
CA PRO A 2 -28.50 -7.99 -3.70
C PRO A 2 -27.35 -7.26 -4.41
N ARG A 3 -26.62 -6.42 -3.68
CA ARG A 3 -25.43 -5.73 -4.19
C ARG A 3 -24.36 -6.78 -4.50
N LYS A 4 -24.04 -6.99 -5.78
CA LYS A 4 -22.84 -7.76 -6.20
C LYS A 4 -21.63 -7.12 -5.51
N LYS A 5 -21.01 -7.82 -4.57
CA LYS A 5 -19.70 -7.43 -4.04
C LYS A 5 -18.73 -7.52 -5.23
N LEU A 6 -18.14 -6.40 -5.63
CA LEU A 6 -17.02 -6.40 -6.56
C LEU A 6 -15.84 -7.09 -5.86
N ASP A 7 -15.62 -8.37 -6.15
CA ASP A 7 -14.40 -9.07 -5.78
C ASP A 7 -13.22 -8.46 -6.54
N ARG A 8 -12.69 -7.37 -6.00
CA ARG A 8 -11.36 -6.90 -6.38
C ARG A 8 -10.38 -7.78 -5.60
N LYS A 9 -9.73 -8.73 -6.30
CA LYS A 9 -8.57 -9.44 -5.75
C LYS A 9 -7.57 -8.38 -5.29
N LYS A 10 -7.38 -8.29 -3.98
CA LYS A 10 -6.38 -7.42 -3.35
C LYS A 10 -5.37 -8.32 -2.67
N ASP A 11 -4.10 -8.09 -2.99
CA ASP A 11 -3.01 -8.72 -2.29
C ASP A 11 -2.55 -7.82 -1.14
N TYR A 12 -2.06 -8.45 -0.07
CA TYR A 12 -1.58 -7.76 1.12
C TYR A 12 -0.09 -8.03 1.28
N ILE A 13 0.64 -7.01 1.74
CA ILE A 13 2.05 -7.10 2.09
C ILE A 13 2.15 -6.87 3.59
N GLN A 14 2.87 -7.75 4.28
CA GLN A 14 3.25 -7.55 5.68
C GLN A 14 4.63 -6.88 5.73
N ILE A 15 4.75 -5.83 6.53
CA ILE A 15 5.99 -5.07 6.71
C ILE A 15 6.34 -5.14 8.20
N VAL A 16 7.56 -5.59 8.49
CA VAL A 16 8.11 -5.59 9.85
C VAL A 16 8.71 -4.22 10.12
N ILE A 17 8.28 -3.58 11.21
CA ILE A 17 8.78 -2.29 11.68
C ILE A 17 8.83 -2.29 13.20
N GLU A 18 9.67 -1.45 13.78
CA GLU A 18 9.72 -1.27 15.22
C GLU A 18 8.37 -0.75 15.76
N PRO A 19 7.94 -1.17 16.97
CA PRO A 19 6.65 -0.73 17.52
C PRO A 19 6.53 0.79 17.67
N ASP A 20 7.62 1.44 18.07
CA ASP A 20 7.66 2.89 18.29
C ASP A 20 7.54 3.66 16.96
N ASP A 21 8.20 3.18 15.91
CA ASP A 21 8.08 3.74 14.55
C ASP A 21 6.67 3.58 14.00
N LYS A 22 6.03 2.43 14.26
CA LYS A 22 4.63 2.20 13.89
C LYS A 22 3.71 3.20 14.58
N ALA A 23 3.88 3.38 15.89
CA ALA A 23 3.06 4.31 16.66
C ALA A 23 3.23 5.76 16.18
N ALA A 24 4.46 6.18 15.89
CA ALA A 24 4.74 7.51 15.33
C ALA A 24 4.09 7.69 13.95
N PHE A 25 4.21 6.68 13.09
CA PHE A 25 3.60 6.70 11.75
C PHE A 25 2.08 6.74 11.79
N GLU A 26 1.46 5.95 12.67
CA GLU A 26 0.02 5.93 12.88
C GLU A 26 -0.50 7.29 13.38
N ALA A 27 0.17 7.89 14.38
CA ALA A 27 -0.19 9.20 14.89
C ALA A 27 -0.15 10.29 13.80
N TRP A 28 0.90 10.28 12.96
CA TRP A 28 1.01 11.21 11.84
C TRP A 28 -0.10 10.99 10.79
N CYS A 29 -0.39 9.73 10.46
CA CYS A 29 -1.47 9.38 9.52
C CYS A 29 -2.84 9.88 10.01
N ILE A 30 -3.13 9.69 11.30
CA ILE A 30 -4.37 10.17 11.93
C ILE A 30 -4.45 11.70 11.87
N ALA A 31 -3.36 12.40 12.21
CA ALA A 31 -3.32 13.88 12.21
C ALA A 31 -3.57 14.47 10.81
N ASN A 32 -3.21 13.74 9.74
CA ASN A 32 -3.38 14.19 8.36
C ASN A 32 -4.65 13.62 7.69
N ASN A 33 -5.46 12.84 8.42
CA ASN A 33 -6.65 12.15 7.89
C ASN A 33 -6.35 11.27 6.66
N ILE A 34 -5.23 10.53 6.71
CA ILE A 34 -4.77 9.63 5.65
C ILE A 34 -4.53 8.25 6.24
N THR A 35 -4.73 7.18 5.46
CA THR A 35 -4.41 5.81 5.91
C THR A 35 -2.95 5.45 5.69
N MET A 36 -2.37 4.65 6.58
CA MET A 36 -1.00 4.12 6.44
C MET A 36 -0.78 3.47 5.06
N SER A 37 -1.75 2.71 4.57
CA SER A 37 -1.66 2.04 3.27
C SER A 37 -1.65 3.01 2.08
N GLU A 38 -2.27 4.19 2.18
CA GLU A 38 -2.21 5.19 1.11
C GLU A 38 -0.81 5.78 0.98
N ILE A 39 -0.16 6.10 2.10
CA ILE A 39 1.21 6.58 2.11
C ILE A 39 2.15 5.51 1.59
N ILE A 40 2.06 4.27 2.10
CA ILE A 40 2.91 3.17 1.62
C ILE A 40 2.74 2.96 0.12
N ARG A 41 1.50 2.97 -0.41
CA ARG A 41 1.26 2.87 -1.86
C ARG A 41 1.88 4.01 -2.65
N LYS A 42 1.84 5.24 -2.11
CA LYS A 42 2.45 6.42 -2.73
C LYS A 42 3.97 6.27 -2.80
N GLU A 43 4.60 5.87 -1.69
CA GLU A 43 6.05 5.72 -1.59
C GLU A 43 6.60 4.59 -2.46
N ILE A 44 5.89 3.46 -2.57
CA ILE A 44 6.32 2.35 -3.42
C ILE A 44 6.02 2.56 -4.92
N SER A 45 5.17 3.54 -5.26
CA SER A 45 4.68 3.77 -6.64
C SER A 45 5.80 3.87 -7.70
N PRO A 46 6.90 4.61 -7.48
CA PRO A 46 8.00 4.68 -8.46
C PRO A 46 8.67 3.32 -8.70
N TYR A 47 8.80 2.50 -7.66
CA TYR A 47 9.39 1.16 -7.76
C TYR A 47 8.44 0.19 -8.46
N VAL A 48 7.13 0.30 -8.24
CA VAL A 48 6.12 -0.46 -8.98
C VAL A 48 6.19 -0.15 -10.48
N VAL A 49 6.35 1.12 -10.87
CA VAL A 49 6.50 1.50 -12.28
C VAL A 49 7.76 0.89 -12.90
N LYS A 50 8.90 0.95 -12.19
CA LYS A 50 10.15 0.31 -12.65
C LYS A 50 10.01 -1.21 -12.76
N GLY A 51 9.42 -1.86 -11.75
CA GLY A 51 9.18 -3.30 -11.73
C GLY A 51 8.28 -3.77 -12.88
N LYS A 52 7.25 -3.00 -13.24
CA LYS A 52 6.40 -3.30 -14.39
C LYS A 52 7.17 -3.31 -15.72
N LYS A 53 8.11 -2.38 -15.92
CA LYS A 53 8.96 -2.35 -17.12
C LYS A 53 9.84 -3.59 -17.22
N LEU A 54 10.45 -3.99 -16.10
CA LEU A 54 11.27 -5.21 -16.05
C LEU A 54 10.45 -6.47 -16.34
N LEU A 55 9.23 -6.57 -15.81
CA LEU A 55 8.33 -7.70 -16.10
C LEU A 55 7.95 -7.77 -17.58
N SER A 56 7.74 -6.63 -18.23
CA SER A 56 7.44 -6.59 -19.67
C SER A 56 8.63 -6.91 -20.56
N GLU A 57 9.85 -6.71 -20.09
CA GLU A 57 11.08 -7.07 -20.83
C GLU A 57 11.44 -8.56 -20.69
N GLN A 58 10.89 -9.23 -19.67
CA GLN A 58 11.09 -10.66 -19.39
C GLN A 58 9.97 -11.57 -19.95
N SER A 59 8.89 -10.98 -20.46
CA SER A 59 7.74 -11.69 -21.04
C SER A 59 7.80 -11.68 -22.56
#